data_AF-A0A7X4EJE4-F1
#
_entry.id   AF-A0A7X4EJE4-F1
#
_cell.length_a   1.000
_cell.length_b   1.000
_cell.length_c   1.000
_cell.angle_alpha   90.00
_cell.angle_beta   90.00
_cell.angle_gamma   90.00
#
_symmetry.space_group_name_H-M   'P 1'
#
loop_
_entity.id
_entity.type
_entity.pdbx_description
1 polymer ?
#
loop_
_entity_poly.entity_id
_entity_poly.type
_entity_poly.pdbx_seq_one_letter_code
_entity_poly.pdbx_strand_id
1 'polypeptide(L)'
;MGFKDEFRRYVPDRQKRCATIIHGASAASGAAAAAAIIPGSDSVAIMPVQVAMITALADEFDVPWTDSAVRAALYASLGRIVGKGGAGLLLRWIPVYGNLIRAAVAASVTEALGWAVVKKLSADGRLT
;
A
#
# COMPACT_ATOMS: atom_id res chain seq x y z
N MET A 1 20.42 -20.49 23.67
CA MET A 1 19.38 -19.89 22.82
C MET A 1 19.85 -20.09 21.39
N GLY A 2 19.17 -20.93 20.60
CA GLY A 2 19.72 -21.44 19.33
C GLY A 2 19.31 -20.60 18.12
N PHE A 3 20.16 -20.53 17.10
CA PHE A 3 19.91 -19.86 15.81
C PHE A 3 18.54 -20.22 15.18
N LYS A 4 18.07 -21.47 15.35
CA LYS A 4 16.75 -21.91 14.89
C LYS A 4 15.58 -21.22 15.61
N ASP A 5 15.76 -20.84 16.87
CA ASP A 5 14.75 -20.15 17.67
C ASP A 5 14.64 -18.68 17.29
N GLU A 6 15.76 -18.06 16.91
CA GLU A 6 15.84 -16.68 16.41
C GLU A 6 15.16 -16.56 15.04
N PHE A 7 15.54 -17.42 14.09
CA PHE A 7 14.93 -17.45 12.76
C PHE A 7 13.42 -17.71 12.81
N ARG A 8 12.96 -18.62 13.68
CA ARG A 8 11.53 -18.93 13.87
C ARG A 8 10.73 -17.76 14.43
N ARG A 9 11.35 -16.84 15.19
CA ARG A 9 10.69 -15.63 15.73
C ARG A 9 10.77 -14.45 14.78
N TYR A 10 11.87 -14.36 14.02
CA TYR A 10 12.13 -13.27 13.10
C TYR A 10 11.07 -13.16 11.99
N VAL A 11 10.70 -14.27 11.34
CA VAL A 11 9.74 -14.26 10.21
C VAL A 11 8.32 -13.81 10.64
N PRO A 12 7.73 -14.36 11.73
CA PRO A 12 6.42 -13.89 12.22
C PRO A 12 6.43 -12.43 12.68
N ASP A 13 7.51 -11.97 13.30
CA ASP A 13 7.56 -10.59 13.80
C ASP A 13 7.72 -9.58 12.66
N ARG A 14 8.47 -9.92 11.61
CA ARG A 14 8.50 -9.17 10.36
C ARG A 14 7.11 -9.06 9.72
N GLN A 15 6.39 -10.19 9.62
CA GLN A 15 5.04 -10.21 9.06
C GLN A 15 4.07 -9.29 9.83
N LYS A 16 4.15 -9.26 11.17
CA LYS A 16 3.33 -8.36 12.00
C LYS A 16 3.66 -6.89 11.76
N ARG A 17 4.94 -6.54 11.60
CA ARG A 17 5.37 -5.16 11.30
C ARG A 17 4.86 -4.72 9.92
N CYS A 18 5.03 -5.55 8.90
CA CYS A 18 4.45 -5.32 7.58
C CYS A 18 2.93 -5.13 7.63
N ALA A 19 2.21 -6.00 8.33
CA ALA A 19 0.76 -5.87 8.48
C ALA A 19 0.38 -4.55 9.15
N THR A 20 1.10 -4.14 10.19
CA THR A 20 0.87 -2.86 10.89
C THR A 20 1.06 -1.66 9.95
N ILE A 21 2.13 -1.65 9.16
CA ILE A 21 2.41 -0.61 8.15
C ILE A 21 1.28 -0.56 7.10
N ILE A 22 0.89 -1.72 6.57
CA ILE A 22 -0.13 -1.83 5.53
C ILE A 22 -1.49 -1.39 6.04
N HIS A 23 -1.95 -1.90 7.19
CA HIS A 23 -3.25 -1.53 7.76
C HIS A 23 -3.31 -0.04 8.13
N GLY A 24 -2.22 0.52 8.66
CA GLY A 24 -2.13 1.95 8.93
C GLY A 24 -2.25 2.80 7.67
N ALA A 25 -1.55 2.42 6.60
CA ALA A 25 -1.64 3.08 5.31
C ALA A 25 -3.03 2.91 4.66
N SER A 26 -3.64 1.73 4.76
CA SER A 26 -5.01 1.46 4.30
C SER A 26 -6.01 2.39 4.98
N ALA A 27 -5.95 2.51 6.30
CA ALA A 27 -6.82 3.39 7.08
C ALA A 27 -6.63 4.86 6.69
N ALA A 28 -5.37 5.31 6.56
CA ALA A 28 -5.04 6.67 6.16
C ALA A 28 -5.53 7.00 4.74
N SER A 29 -5.35 6.10 3.78
CA SER A 29 -5.88 6.25 2.42
C SER A 29 -7.40 6.28 2.37
N GLY A 30 -8.06 5.43 3.18
CA GLY A 30 -9.52 5.44 3.32
C GLY A 30 -10.03 6.78 3.86
N ALA A 31 -9.39 7.31 4.90
CA ALA A 31 -9.72 8.61 5.48
C ALA A 31 -9.49 9.76 4.48
N ALA A 32 -8.35 9.75 3.76
CA ALA A 32 -8.04 10.74 2.73
C ALA A 32 -9.08 10.73 1.59
N ALA A 33 -9.53 9.55 1.16
CA ALA A 33 -10.58 9.42 0.15
C ALA A 33 -11.97 9.87 0.65
N ALA A 34 -12.29 9.59 1.91
CA ALA A 34 -13.54 10.02 2.54
C ALA A 34 -13.63 11.56 2.63
N ALA A 35 -12.50 12.22 2.86
CA ALA A 35 -12.39 13.67 2.99
C ALA A 35 -12.35 14.42 1.63
N ALA A 36 -12.16 13.72 0.52
CA ALA A 36 -11.98 14.36 -0.77
C ALA A 36 -13.31 14.81 -1.39
N ILE A 37 -13.55 16.11 -1.37
CA ILE A 37 -14.77 16.74 -1.90
C ILE A 37 -14.82 16.70 -3.44
N ILE A 38 -13.64 16.80 -4.09
CA ILE A 38 -13.52 16.80 -5.55
C ILE A 38 -13.26 15.35 -6.03
N PRO A 39 -14.03 14.84 -7.00
CA PRO A 39 -13.75 13.54 -7.63
C PRO A 39 -12.34 13.48 -8.19
N GLY A 40 -11.57 12.44 -7.83
CA GLY A 40 -10.19 12.23 -8.28
C GLY A 40 -9.12 12.97 -7.46
N SER A 41 -9.49 13.98 -6.68
CA SER A 41 -8.56 14.72 -5.81
C SER A 41 -8.00 13.85 -4.67
N ASP A 42 -8.74 12.82 -4.25
CA ASP A 42 -8.26 11.82 -3.28
C ASP A 42 -6.96 11.16 -3.72
N SER A 43 -6.75 10.99 -5.02
CA SER A 43 -5.55 10.31 -5.54
C SER A 43 -4.27 11.13 -5.34
N VAL A 44 -4.38 12.46 -5.26
CA VAL A 44 -3.25 13.34 -4.91
C VAL A 44 -2.91 13.23 -3.42
N ALA A 45 -3.94 13.15 -2.56
CA ALA A 45 -3.76 13.01 -1.12
C ALA A 45 -3.32 11.60 -0.68
N ILE A 46 -3.65 10.55 -1.45
CA ILE A 46 -3.26 9.16 -1.18
C ILE A 46 -1.80 8.89 -1.56
N MET A 47 -1.23 9.65 -2.50
CA MET A 47 0.12 9.41 -3.01
C MET A 47 1.19 9.40 -1.89
N PRO A 48 1.25 10.41 -1.00
CA PRO A 48 2.23 10.40 0.10
C PRO A 48 2.08 9.19 1.03
N VAL A 49 0.84 8.74 1.27
CA VAL A 49 0.56 7.55 2.09
C VAL A 49 1.15 6.29 1.46
N GLN A 50 0.99 6.12 0.14
CA GLN A 50 1.51 4.97 -0.57
C GLN A 50 3.04 4.98 -0.67
N VAL A 51 3.66 6.15 -0.86
CA VAL A 51 5.12 6.28 -0.85
C VAL A 51 5.66 5.89 0.52
N ALA A 52 5.14 6.49 1.60
CA ALA A 52 5.57 6.20 2.97
C ALA A 52 5.41 4.71 3.31
N MET A 53 4.28 4.10 2.93
CA MET A 53 4.06 2.66 3.10
C MET A 53 5.13 1.84 2.39
N ILE A 54 5.40 2.12 1.11
CA ILE A 54 6.40 1.39 0.33
C ILE A 54 7.80 1.56 0.92
N THR A 55 8.14 2.76 1.44
CA THR A 55 9.43 2.98 2.12
C THR A 55 9.60 2.14 3.35
N ALA A 56 8.61 2.15 4.24
CA ALA A 56 8.67 1.42 5.49
C ALA A 56 8.68 -0.09 5.26
N LEU A 57 8.02 -0.57 4.20
CA LEU A 57 8.12 -1.95 3.77
C LEU A 57 9.50 -2.27 3.19
N ALA A 58 10.14 -1.37 2.45
CA ALA A 58 11.51 -1.61 1.95
C ALA A 58 12.52 -1.72 3.10
N ASP A 59 12.40 -0.84 4.10
CA ASP A 59 13.25 -0.84 5.29
C ASP A 59 13.11 -2.13 6.11
N GLU A 60 11.90 -2.68 6.24
CA GLU A 60 11.64 -3.95 6.94
C GLU A 60 12.30 -5.18 6.26
N PHE A 61 12.67 -5.04 4.98
CA PHE A 61 13.40 -6.06 4.21
C PHE A 61 14.86 -5.68 3.95
N ASP A 62 15.35 -4.57 4.52
CA ASP A 62 16.69 -4.02 4.27
C ASP A 62 16.98 -3.78 2.76
N VAL A 63 15.93 -3.46 1.98
CA VAL A 63 16.02 -3.24 0.54
C VAL A 63 16.21 -1.75 0.25
N PRO A 64 17.24 -1.34 -0.51
CA PRO A 64 17.47 0.07 -0.79
C PRO A 64 16.38 0.66 -1.70
N TRP A 65 16.10 1.94 -1.53
CA TRP A 65 15.12 2.69 -2.34
C TRP A 65 15.39 2.70 -3.85
N THR A 66 16.66 2.52 -4.24
CA THR A 66 17.09 2.42 -5.63
C THR A 66 16.73 1.09 -6.28
N ASP A 67 16.31 0.11 -5.47
CA ASP A 67 15.94 -1.22 -5.92
C ASP A 67 14.77 -1.16 -6.91
N SER A 68 14.86 -2.04 -7.91
CA SER A 68 13.90 -2.07 -9.01
C SER A 68 12.49 -2.43 -8.54
N ALA A 69 12.33 -3.28 -7.52
CA ALA A 69 11.02 -3.65 -6.97
C ALA A 69 10.37 -2.49 -6.23
N VAL A 70 11.16 -1.76 -5.42
CA VAL A 70 10.70 -0.55 -4.70
C VAL A 70 10.29 0.52 -5.70
N ARG A 71 11.14 0.82 -6.70
CA ARG A 71 10.83 1.80 -7.75
C ARG A 71 9.63 1.37 -8.60
N ALA A 72 9.52 0.10 -8.96
CA ALA A 72 8.37 -0.42 -9.70
C ALA A 72 7.06 -0.26 -8.90
N ALA A 73 7.08 -0.49 -7.59
CA ALA A 73 5.92 -0.25 -6.73
C ALA A 73 5.51 1.23 -6.67
N LEU A 74 6.49 2.13 -6.62
CA LEU A 74 6.27 3.58 -6.68
C LEU A 74 5.69 3.99 -8.03
N TYR A 75 6.28 3.53 -9.15
CA TYR A 75 5.76 3.78 -10.49
C TYR A 75 4.36 3.20 -10.69
N ALA A 76 4.07 2.00 -10.15
CA ALA A 76 2.73 1.43 -10.17
C ALA A 76 1.72 2.28 -9.39
N SER A 77 2.15 2.94 -8.32
CA SER A 77 1.31 3.86 -7.53
C SER A 77 1.02 5.14 -8.31
N LEU A 78 2.04 5.71 -8.97
CA LEU A 78 1.88 6.85 -9.88
C LEU A 78 1.00 6.51 -11.09
N GLY A 79 1.20 5.35 -11.72
CA GLY A 79 0.41 4.87 -12.83
C GLY A 79 -1.07 4.69 -12.48
N ARG A 80 -1.39 4.26 -11.24
CA ARG A 80 -2.77 4.19 -10.74
C ARG A 80 -3.41 5.57 -10.59
N ILE A 81 -2.65 6.59 -10.19
CA ILE A 81 -3.16 7.97 -10.10
C ILE A 81 -3.50 8.50 -11.49
N VAL A 82 -2.61 8.29 -12.46
CA VAL A 82 -2.81 8.73 -13.85
C VAL A 82 -3.91 7.92 -14.55
N GLY A 83 -3.98 6.60 -14.32
CA GLY A 83 -4.93 5.70 -14.97
C GLY A 83 -6.36 5.74 -14.43
N LYS A 84 -6.59 6.31 -13.23
CA LYS A 84 -7.91 6.39 -12.58
C LYS A 84 -8.95 7.25 -13.32
N GLY A 85 -8.57 7.94 -14.41
CA GLY A 85 -9.52 8.58 -15.32
C GLY A 85 -10.60 7.64 -15.87
N GLY A 86 -10.35 6.32 -15.95
CA GLY A 86 -11.33 5.33 -16.43
C GLY A 86 -12.26 4.74 -15.38
N ALA A 87 -11.82 4.57 -14.13
CA ALA A 87 -12.59 3.91 -13.06
C ALA A 87 -13.67 4.82 -12.41
N GLY A 88 -13.54 6.14 -12.60
CA GLY A 88 -14.55 7.10 -12.17
C GLY A 88 -15.94 6.90 -12.81
N LEU A 89 -16.05 6.08 -13.86
CA LEU A 89 -17.32 5.80 -14.54
C LEU A 89 -18.22 4.82 -13.77
N LEU A 90 -17.66 3.86 -13.03
CA LEU A 90 -18.43 2.85 -12.27
C LEU A 90 -19.00 3.41 -10.95
N LEU A 91 -18.34 4.41 -10.35
CA LEU A 91 -18.79 5.06 -9.10
C LEU A 91 -19.88 6.12 -9.32
N ARG A 92 -20.21 6.47 -10.57
CA ARG A 92 -21.22 7.49 -10.92
C ARG A 92 -22.67 7.07 -10.64
N TRP A 93 -22.95 5.80 -10.35
CA TRP A 93 -24.32 5.27 -10.29
C TRP A 93 -24.93 5.16 -8.87
N ILE A 94 -24.19 5.52 -7.81
CA ILE A 94 -24.68 5.44 -6.42
C ILE A 94 -24.43 6.78 -5.69
N PRO A 95 -25.38 7.73 -5.73
CA PRO A 95 -25.17 9.10 -5.28
C PRO A 95 -25.26 9.33 -3.76
N VAL A 96 -25.56 8.33 -2.93
CA VAL A 96 -25.86 8.53 -1.49
C VAL A 96 -24.77 8.00 -0.54
N TYR A 97 -23.93 7.04 -0.96
CA TYR A 97 -22.85 6.44 -0.15
C TYR A 97 -21.44 6.72 -0.69
N GLY A 98 -21.30 7.74 -1.55
CA GLY A 98 -20.09 7.98 -2.34
C GLY A 98 -18.79 8.05 -1.54
N ASN A 99 -18.77 8.74 -0.41
CA ASN A 99 -17.54 8.90 0.39
C ASN A 99 -17.14 7.61 1.14
N LEU A 100 -18.11 6.84 1.64
CA LEU A 100 -17.84 5.56 2.32
C LEU A 100 -17.33 4.51 1.33
N ILE A 101 -17.97 4.41 0.15
CA ILE A 101 -17.53 3.50 -0.90
C ILE A 101 -16.13 3.90 -1.40
N ARG A 102 -15.86 5.20 -1.59
CA ARG A 102 -14.52 5.70 -1.94
C ARG A 102 -13.48 5.39 -0.86
N ALA A 103 -13.83 5.54 0.41
CA ALA A 103 -12.97 5.18 1.53
C ALA A 103 -12.62 3.69 1.51
N ALA A 104 -13.61 2.82 1.35
CA ALA A 104 -13.42 1.37 1.28
C ALA A 104 -12.58 0.95 0.07
N VAL A 105 -12.82 1.56 -1.09
CA VAL A 105 -12.01 1.32 -2.30
C VAL A 105 -10.58 1.79 -2.09
N ALA A 106 -10.35 2.99 -1.54
CA ALA A 106 -9.00 3.50 -1.30
C ALA A 106 -8.22 2.66 -0.27
N ALA A 107 -8.89 2.22 0.80
CA ALA A 107 -8.31 1.34 1.80
C ALA A 107 -7.94 -0.03 1.19
N SER A 108 -8.88 -0.69 0.52
CA SER A 108 -8.64 -2.01 -0.09
C SER A 108 -7.55 -1.98 -1.18
N VAL A 109 -7.49 -0.93 -1.99
CA VAL A 109 -6.43 -0.77 -3.01
C VAL A 109 -5.07 -0.56 -2.35
N THR A 110 -5.00 0.20 -1.27
CA THR A 110 -3.74 0.43 -0.53
C THR A 110 -3.28 -0.85 0.15
N GLU A 111 -4.21 -1.61 0.73
CA GLU A 111 -3.93 -2.91 1.34
C GLU A 111 -3.37 -3.91 0.32
N ALA A 112 -4.07 -4.06 -0.80
CA ALA A 112 -3.68 -4.99 -1.87
C ALA A 112 -2.30 -4.63 -2.45
N LEU A 113 -2.03 -3.33 -2.63
CA LEU A 113 -0.71 -2.86 -3.03
C LEU A 113 0.35 -3.24 -2.00
N GLY A 114 0.12 -2.96 -0.72
CA GLY A 114 1.06 -3.25 0.36
C GLY A 114 1.46 -4.72 0.39
N TRP A 115 0.49 -5.63 0.32
CA TRP A 115 0.75 -7.07 0.28
C TRP A 115 1.44 -7.51 -1.01
N ALA A 116 1.15 -6.89 -2.15
CA ALA A 116 1.85 -7.17 -3.40
C ALA A 116 3.33 -6.76 -3.33
N VAL A 117 3.63 -5.63 -2.68
CA VAL A 117 5.01 -5.17 -2.42
C VAL A 117 5.73 -6.11 -1.47
N VAL A 118 5.11 -6.49 -0.35
CA VAL A 118 5.66 -7.50 0.57
C VAL A 118 5.99 -8.80 -0.17
N LYS A 119 5.09 -9.29 -1.03
CA LYS A 119 5.32 -10.51 -1.83
C LYS A 119 6.51 -10.36 -2.77
N LYS A 120 6.68 -9.19 -3.40
CA LYS A 120 7.81 -8.90 -4.29
C LYS A 120 9.13 -8.81 -3.52
N LEU A 121 9.17 -8.05 -2.42
CA LEU A 121 10.37 -7.90 -1.58
C LEU A 121 10.76 -9.22 -0.91
N SER A 122 9.79 -10.04 -0.52
CA SER A 122 10.05 -11.39 0.01
C SER A 122 10.58 -12.36 -1.05
N ALA A 123 10.26 -12.13 -2.33
CA ALA A 123 10.73 -12.96 -3.43
C ALA A 123 12.12 -12.53 -3.94
N ASP A 124 12.41 -11.23 -3.95
CA ASP A 124 13.74 -10.68 -4.27
C ASP A 124 14.73 -10.83 -3.12
N GLY A 125 14.25 -10.73 -1.88
CA GLY A 125 14.96 -11.14 -0.67
C GLY A 125 15.00 -12.67 -0.54
N ARG A 126 15.54 -13.34 -1.58
CA ARG A 126 15.89 -14.77 -1.52
C ARG A 126 16.51 -15.04 -0.17
N LEU A 127 15.92 -15.98 0.55
CA LEU A 127 16.54 -16.69 1.66
C LEU A 127 17.99 -17.06 1.25
N THR A 128 18.94 -16.24 1.68
CA THR A 128 20.27 -16.70 2.08
C THR A 128 20.24 -16.89 3.57
#